data_AF-A0A661URX5-F1
#
_entry.id   AF-A0A661URX5-F1
#
_cell.length_a   1.000
_cell.length_b   1.000
_cell.length_c   1.000
_cell.angle_alpha   90.00
_cell.angle_beta   90.00
_cell.angle_gamma   90.00
#
_symmetry.space_group_name_H-M   'P 1'
#
loop_
_entity.id
_entity.type
_entity.pdbx_description
1 polymer ?
#
loop_
_entity_poly.entity_id
_entity_poly.type
_entity_poly.pdbx_seq_one_letter_code
_entity_poly.pdbx_strand_id
1 'polypeptide(L)'
;MEIRPGDTLIALANWFDVSPFEIAVMNGAAVDDYLVIGRTLVIPLPESQFLMPPVPDVSEPVEEPVAVTPEPEPEPEADPPPAVAPPELPEPSGQTWTKDEVVEAICSLPWPCEKMVAIASCESGLRPDAVNPIGYYGIFQINYTFDGWDNPWTNAEVAYYNKYLPMLEWSGDGLSPWPVCRYY
;
A
#
# COMPACT_ATOMS: atom_id res chain seq x y z
N MET A 1 -2.91 -1.10 19.58
CA MET A 1 -1.65 -1.79 19.96
C MET A 1 -0.57 -0.76 20.26
N GLU A 2 0.51 -1.12 20.94
CA GLU A 2 1.65 -0.21 21.19
C GLU A 2 2.75 -0.41 20.14
N ILE A 3 3.30 0.68 19.62
CA ILE A 3 4.36 0.69 18.61
C ILE A 3 5.69 0.29 19.24
N ARG A 4 6.34 -0.71 18.68
CA ARG A 4 7.64 -1.24 19.10
C ARG A 4 8.76 -0.83 18.15
N PRO A 5 10.03 -0.85 18.61
CA PRO A 5 11.17 -0.69 17.71
C PRO A 5 11.11 -1.73 16.58
N GLY A 6 11.21 -1.27 15.34
CA GLY A 6 11.13 -2.12 14.15
C GLY A 6 9.74 -2.26 13.53
N ASP A 7 8.69 -1.77 14.20
CA ASP A 7 7.37 -1.68 13.59
C ASP A 7 7.36 -0.66 12.45
N THR A 8 6.75 -1.03 11.33
CA THR A 8 6.45 -0.11 10.23
C THR A 8 4.97 -0.17 9.90
N LEU A 9 4.44 0.93 9.39
CA LEU A 9 3.02 1.04 9.06
C LEU A 9 2.61 -0.02 8.01
N ILE A 10 3.51 -0.31 7.07
CA ILE A 10 3.37 -1.38 6.07
C ILE A 10 3.42 -2.78 6.70
N ALA A 11 4.40 -3.06 7.57
CA ALA A 11 4.51 -4.38 8.20
C ALA A 11 3.30 -4.68 9.10
N LEU A 12 2.80 -3.67 9.82
CA LEU A 12 1.61 -3.80 10.66
C LEU A 12 0.35 -3.95 9.81
N ALA A 13 0.20 -3.18 8.73
CA ALA A 13 -0.89 -3.34 7.77
C ALA A 13 -0.99 -4.77 7.23
N ASN A 14 0.14 -5.31 6.76
CA ASN A 14 0.21 -6.68 6.26
C ASN A 14 -0.10 -7.71 7.36
N TRP A 15 0.36 -7.48 8.59
CA TRP A 15 0.14 -8.40 9.70
C TRP A 15 -1.35 -8.52 10.07
N PHE A 16 -2.08 -7.41 9.97
CA PHE A 16 -3.49 -7.33 10.33
C PHE A 16 -4.44 -7.46 9.13
N ASP A 17 -3.90 -7.64 7.93
CA ASP A 17 -4.65 -7.71 6.68
C ASP A 17 -5.56 -6.49 6.47
N VAL A 18 -4.97 -5.29 6.64
CA VAL A 18 -5.63 -3.99 6.46
C VAL A 18 -4.76 -3.08 5.60
N SER A 19 -5.30 -1.98 5.09
CA SER A 19 -4.50 -1.03 4.32
C SER A 19 -3.61 -0.16 5.24
N PRO A 20 -2.34 0.09 4.88
CA PRO A 20 -1.51 1.07 5.59
C PRO A 20 -2.17 2.45 5.60
N PHE A 21 -2.91 2.79 4.55
CA PHE A 21 -3.63 4.05 4.49
C PHE A 21 -4.75 4.12 5.54
N GLU A 22 -5.53 3.06 5.73
CA GLU A 22 -6.59 3.01 6.74
C GLU A 22 -6.05 3.10 8.16
N ILE A 23 -4.92 2.43 8.43
CA ILE A 23 -4.20 2.59 9.69
C ILE A 23 -3.77 4.05 9.89
N ALA A 24 -3.12 4.67 8.89
CA ALA A 24 -2.64 6.04 9.01
C ALA A 24 -3.80 7.02 9.29
N VAL A 25 -4.91 6.90 8.56
CA VAL A 25 -6.13 7.71 8.73
C VAL A 25 -6.73 7.54 10.13
N MET A 26 -6.86 6.31 10.63
CA MET A 26 -7.40 6.04 11.98
C MET A 26 -6.55 6.62 13.11
N ASN A 27 -5.28 6.91 12.83
CA ASN A 27 -4.33 7.45 13.80
C ASN A 27 -4.00 8.93 13.57
N GLY A 28 -4.67 9.60 12.61
CA GLY A 28 -4.40 10.99 12.27
C GLY A 28 -2.97 11.22 11.76
N ALA A 29 -2.39 10.21 11.12
CA ALA A 29 -1.06 10.22 10.56
C ALA A 29 -1.11 10.17 9.02
N ALA A 30 -0.06 10.67 8.37
CA ALA A 30 0.18 10.42 6.96
C ALA A 30 0.74 9.00 6.75
N VAL A 31 0.58 8.44 5.55
CA VAL A 31 1.07 7.07 5.25
C VAL A 31 2.60 6.99 5.29
N ASP A 32 3.27 8.11 5.04
CA ASP A 32 4.71 8.31 5.07
C ASP A 32 5.24 8.84 6.42
N ASP A 33 4.37 9.04 7.42
CA ASP A 33 4.80 9.47 8.74
C ASP A 33 5.60 8.38 9.46
N TYR A 34 6.60 8.81 10.23
CA TYR A 34 7.34 7.92 11.11
C TYR A 34 6.47 7.46 12.28
N LEU A 35 6.45 6.14 12.51
CA LEU A 35 5.86 5.57 13.71
C LEU A 35 6.68 5.96 14.95
N VAL A 36 6.02 6.58 15.93
CA VAL A 36 6.65 6.97 17.20
C VAL A 36 6.55 5.83 18.20
N ILE A 37 7.70 5.27 18.58
CA ILE A 37 7.80 4.16 19.54
C ILE A 37 7.10 4.53 20.87
N GLY A 38 6.34 3.58 21.42
CA GLY A 38 5.59 3.74 22.67
C GLY A 38 4.26 4.49 22.50
N ARG A 39 3.88 4.91 21.29
CA ARG A 39 2.51 5.39 21.01
C ARG A 39 1.57 4.23 20.75
N THR A 40 0.29 4.46 21.05
CA THR A 40 -0.76 3.52 20.71
C THR A 40 -1.22 3.76 19.28
N LEU A 41 -1.18 2.71 18.47
CA LEU A 41 -1.69 2.66 17.11
C LEU A 41 -3.03 1.92 17.08
N VAL A 42 -4.06 2.54 16.50
CA VAL A 42 -5.39 2.00 16.24
C VAL A 42 -5.36 1.25 14.90
N ILE A 43 -5.80 0.00 14.88
CA ILE A 43 -5.85 -0.81 13.66
C ILE A 43 -7.33 -1.10 13.35
N PRO A 44 -7.84 -0.73 12.16
CA PRO A 44 -9.22 -0.97 11.78
C PRO A 44 -9.41 -2.42 11.29
N LEU A 45 -9.65 -3.35 12.22
CA LEU A 45 -9.91 -4.75 11.86
C LEU A 45 -11.37 -4.95 11.40
N PRO A 46 -11.64 -5.62 10.26
CA PRO A 46 -13.00 -5.94 9.86
C PRO A 46 -13.61 -7.00 10.80
N GLU A 47 -14.91 -6.88 11.10
CA GLU A 47 -15.64 -7.82 11.97
C GLU A 47 -15.56 -9.29 11.50
N SER A 48 -15.30 -9.53 10.22
CA SER A 48 -15.11 -10.88 9.65
C SER A 48 -13.93 -11.64 10.25
N GLN A 49 -12.92 -10.94 10.79
CA GLN A 49 -11.79 -11.56 11.50
C GLN A 49 -12.14 -12.01 12.93
N PHE A 50 -13.26 -11.54 13.49
CA PHE A 50 -13.78 -11.98 14.79
C PHE A 50 -14.83 -13.09 14.68
N LEU A 51 -15.30 -13.40 13.46
CA LEU A 51 -16.14 -14.56 13.21
C LEU A 51 -15.23 -15.77 13.03
N MET A 52 -15.19 -16.63 14.04
CA MET A 52 -14.45 -17.90 13.97
C MET A 52 -14.78 -18.62 12.65
N PRO A 53 -13.79 -19.03 11.85
CA PRO A 53 -14.03 -19.99 10.77
C PRO A 53 -14.61 -21.27 11.38
N PRO A 54 -15.48 -22.02 10.67
CA PRO A 54 -15.79 -23.39 11.09
C PRO A 54 -14.47 -24.13 11.21
N VAL A 55 -14.20 -24.64 12.41
CA VAL A 55 -12.93 -25.28 12.77
C VAL A 55 -12.58 -26.34 11.73
N PRO A 56 -11.44 -26.26 11.03
CA PRO A 56 -10.93 -27.43 10.33
C PRO A 56 -10.58 -28.48 11.39
N ASP A 57 -11.09 -29.70 11.21
CA ASP A 57 -10.71 -30.87 12.02
C ASP A 57 -9.24 -31.19 11.74
N VAL A 58 -8.35 -30.76 12.64
CA VAL A 58 -6.90 -31.02 12.56
C VAL A 58 -6.56 -31.97 13.70
N SER A 59 -6.59 -33.27 13.38
CA SER A 59 -5.87 -34.28 14.14
C SER A 59 -4.50 -34.47 13.50
N GLU A 60 -3.47 -33.84 14.07
CA GLU A 60 -2.10 -34.37 14.28
C GLU A 60 -1.18 -33.30 14.93
N PRO A 61 -0.16 -33.70 15.72
CA PRO A 61 0.20 -33.02 16.97
C PRO A 61 1.41 -32.09 16.87
N VAL A 62 1.41 -31.09 17.76
CA VAL A 62 2.46 -30.12 18.07
C VAL A 62 3.66 -30.80 18.74
N GLU A 63 4.87 -30.61 18.22
CA GLU A 63 6.11 -30.75 18.98
C GLU A 63 6.81 -29.39 19.10
N GLU A 64 6.96 -28.92 20.34
CA GLU A 64 7.87 -27.87 20.80
C GLU A 64 8.64 -28.45 22.01
N PRO A 65 9.73 -27.82 22.52
CA PRO A 65 10.83 -27.13 21.85
C PRO A 65 12.19 -27.52 22.50
N VAL A 66 13.33 -27.20 21.88
CA VAL A 66 14.61 -27.13 22.64
C VAL A 66 15.45 -25.93 22.20
N ALA A 67 15.61 -25.00 23.14
CA ALA A 67 16.55 -23.90 23.06
C ALA A 67 17.98 -24.39 23.34
N VAL A 68 18.94 -23.99 22.50
CA VAL A 68 20.36 -23.89 22.89
C VAL A 68 20.94 -22.65 22.22
N THR A 69 21.30 -21.67 23.04
CA THR A 69 22.23 -20.60 22.67
C THR A 69 23.66 -21.12 22.84
N PRO A 70 24.54 -20.94 21.86
CA PRO A 70 25.93 -20.64 22.18
C PRO A 70 26.32 -19.21 21.75
N GLU A 71 27.21 -18.66 22.57
CA GLU A 71 27.90 -17.37 22.50
C GLU A 71 28.62 -17.15 21.16
N PRO A 72 28.59 -15.93 20.57
CA PRO A 72 29.23 -15.69 19.28
C PRO A 72 30.76 -15.68 19.40
N GLU A 73 31.40 -16.59 18.69
CA GLU A 73 32.83 -16.55 18.35
C GLU A 73 33.07 -15.41 17.34
N PRO A 74 34.17 -14.63 17.41
CA PRO A 74 34.37 -13.50 16.50
C PRO A 74 34.61 -14.02 15.08
N GLU A 75 33.63 -13.79 14.22
CA GLU A 75 33.69 -14.08 12.79
C GLU A 75 34.75 -13.17 12.14
N PRO A 76 35.68 -13.71 11.34
CA PRO A 76 36.63 -12.89 10.59
C PRO A 76 35.85 -11.97 9.65
N GLU A 77 36.25 -10.69 9.60
CA GLU A 77 35.61 -9.65 8.78
C GLU A 77 35.39 -10.17 7.36
N ALA A 78 34.13 -10.50 7.06
CA ALA A 78 33.70 -10.85 5.72
C ALA A 78 33.96 -9.66 4.80
N ASP A 79 34.43 -9.95 3.59
CA ASP A 79 34.43 -9.00 2.50
C ASP A 79 33.08 -8.27 2.45
N PRO A 80 33.04 -6.96 2.14
CA PRO A 80 31.79 -6.23 2.07
C PRO A 80 30.84 -6.99 1.14
N PRO A 81 29.58 -7.25 1.55
CA PRO A 81 28.64 -7.96 0.72
C PRO A 81 28.56 -7.23 -0.64
N PRO A 82 28.49 -7.97 -1.76
CA PRO A 82 28.26 -7.33 -3.05
C PRO A 82 27.02 -6.44 -2.89
N ALA A 83 27.13 -5.19 -3.31
CA ALA A 83 26.06 -4.22 -3.19
C ALA A 83 24.75 -4.87 -3.68
N VAL A 84 23.80 -5.04 -2.77
CA VAL A 84 22.46 -5.52 -3.10
C VAL A 84 21.96 -4.59 -4.19
N ALA A 85 21.61 -5.14 -5.36
CA ALA A 85 21.03 -4.36 -6.43
C ALA A 85 19.84 -3.57 -5.86
N PRO A 86 19.62 -2.32 -6.29
CA PRO A 86 18.41 -1.58 -5.91
C PRO A 86 17.18 -2.48 -6.12
N PRO A 87 16.18 -2.45 -5.22
CA PRO A 87 14.98 -3.24 -5.40
C PRO A 87 14.45 -3.00 -6.82
N GLU A 88 14.35 -4.07 -7.61
CA GLU A 88 13.85 -3.98 -8.98
C GLU A 88 12.41 -3.45 -8.91
N LEU A 89 12.16 -2.36 -9.65
CA LEU A 89 10.81 -1.81 -9.77
C LEU A 89 9.89 -2.91 -10.34
N PRO A 90 8.62 -2.98 -9.89
CA PRO A 90 7.67 -3.94 -10.46
C PRO A 90 7.57 -3.74 -11.97
N GLU A 91 7.76 -4.84 -12.71
CA GLU A 91 7.57 -4.82 -14.15
C GLU A 91 6.07 -4.74 -14.48
N PRO A 92 5.68 -3.90 -15.46
CA PRO A 92 4.32 -3.89 -15.95
C PRO A 92 4.00 -5.21 -16.68
N SER A 93 2.72 -5.58 -16.72
CA SER A 93 2.18 -6.77 -17.40
C SER A 93 2.44 -6.82 -18.91
N GLY A 94 2.87 -5.70 -19.50
CA GLY A 94 3.08 -5.55 -20.94
C GLY A 94 1.79 -5.30 -21.73
N GLN A 95 0.64 -5.18 -21.06
CA GLN A 95 -0.61 -4.82 -21.69
C GLN A 95 -0.61 -3.34 -22.10
N THR A 96 -0.95 -3.07 -23.36
CA THR A 96 -1.03 -1.70 -23.88
C THR A 96 -2.46 -1.19 -23.85
N TRP A 97 -2.65 0.05 -23.41
CA TRP A 97 -3.95 0.71 -23.31
C TRP A 97 -3.92 2.04 -24.07
N THR A 98 -5.01 2.37 -24.73
CA THR A 98 -5.20 3.68 -25.34
C THR A 98 -5.58 4.71 -24.28
N LYS A 99 -5.31 6.00 -24.55
CA LYS A 99 -5.72 7.06 -23.61
C LYS A 99 -7.23 7.14 -23.42
N ASP A 100 -8.00 6.79 -24.45
CA ASP A 100 -9.47 6.81 -24.39
C ASP A 100 -9.99 5.70 -23.46
N GLU A 101 -9.42 4.49 -23.52
CA GLU A 101 -9.73 3.40 -22.58
C GLU A 101 -9.36 3.76 -21.13
N VAL A 102 -8.24 4.45 -20.93
CA VAL A 102 -7.85 4.94 -19.61
C VAL A 102 -8.84 5.98 -19.09
N VAL A 103 -9.30 6.90 -19.94
CA VAL A 103 -10.32 7.89 -19.57
C VAL A 103 -11.64 7.21 -19.25
N GLU A 104 -12.04 6.18 -20.00
CA GLU A 104 -13.24 5.41 -19.73
C GLU A 104 -13.16 4.71 -18.36
N ALA A 105 -12.03 4.08 -18.04
CA ALA A 105 -11.79 3.47 -16.73
C ALA A 105 -11.93 4.50 -15.60
N ILE A 106 -11.29 5.67 -15.74
CA ILE A 106 -11.38 6.75 -14.75
C ILE A 106 -12.84 7.21 -14.60
N CYS A 107 -13.53 7.47 -15.70
CA CYS A 107 -14.87 8.04 -15.68
C CYS A 107 -15.99 7.04 -15.36
N SER A 108 -15.65 5.77 -15.15
CA SER A 108 -16.57 4.74 -14.68
C SER A 108 -16.92 4.87 -13.18
N LEU A 109 -16.14 5.64 -12.40
CA LEU A 109 -16.26 5.72 -10.95
C LEU A 109 -17.04 6.97 -10.47
N PRO A 110 -17.69 6.94 -9.28
CA PRO A 110 -18.51 8.03 -8.75
C PRO A 110 -17.71 9.21 -8.13
N TRP A 111 -16.73 9.72 -8.87
CA TRP A 111 -15.95 10.92 -8.55
C TRP A 111 -16.07 11.96 -9.70
N PRO A 112 -15.61 13.21 -9.55
CA PRO A 112 -15.64 14.17 -10.65
C PRO A 112 -14.68 13.74 -11.79
N CYS A 113 -15.22 13.03 -12.78
CA CYS A 113 -14.49 12.44 -13.91
C CYS A 113 -13.49 13.40 -14.56
N GLU A 114 -13.92 14.59 -15.00
CA GLU A 114 -13.03 15.57 -15.66
C GLU A 114 -11.83 15.94 -14.78
N LYS A 115 -12.06 16.08 -13.47
CA LYS A 115 -11.02 16.46 -12.51
C LYS A 115 -10.04 15.32 -12.26
N MET A 116 -10.53 14.09 -12.20
CA MET A 116 -9.70 12.91 -12.01
C MET A 116 -8.90 12.56 -13.27
N VAL A 117 -9.44 12.83 -14.46
CA VAL A 117 -8.69 12.76 -15.72
C VAL A 117 -7.56 13.80 -15.73
N ALA A 118 -7.82 15.03 -15.27
CA ALA A 118 -6.78 16.07 -15.15
C ALA A 118 -5.67 15.66 -14.16
N ILE A 119 -6.04 15.11 -13.01
CA ILE A 119 -5.08 14.55 -12.04
C ILE A 119 -4.27 13.43 -12.67
N ALA A 120 -4.90 12.40 -13.25
CA ALA A 120 -4.19 11.29 -13.87
C ALA A 120 -3.29 11.73 -15.03
N SER A 121 -3.69 12.76 -15.78
CA SER A 121 -2.86 13.36 -16.83
C SER A 121 -1.63 14.07 -16.24
N CYS A 122 -1.76 14.74 -15.11
CA CYS A 122 -0.65 15.37 -14.40
C CYS A 122 0.29 14.35 -13.73
N GLU A 123 -0.27 13.32 -13.08
CA GLU A 123 0.48 12.31 -12.34
C GLU A 123 1.29 11.38 -13.26
N SER A 124 0.67 10.91 -14.35
CA SER A 124 1.28 9.88 -15.21
C SER A 124 1.27 10.20 -16.71
N GLY A 125 0.56 11.25 -17.13
CA GLY A 125 0.26 11.47 -18.55
C GLY A 125 -0.78 10.50 -19.11
N LEU A 126 -1.65 9.94 -18.26
CA LEU A 126 -2.58 8.84 -18.56
C LEU A 126 -1.86 7.54 -18.95
N ARG A 127 -0.77 7.22 -18.25
CA ARG A 127 0.02 6.02 -18.47
C ARG A 127 -0.21 4.99 -17.36
N PRO A 128 -0.87 3.86 -17.66
CA PRO A 128 -1.07 2.79 -16.68
C PRO A 128 0.23 2.11 -16.26
N ASP A 129 1.24 2.09 -17.14
CA ASP A 129 2.55 1.52 -16.87
C ASP A 129 3.53 2.49 -16.20
N ALA A 130 3.07 3.67 -15.75
CA ALA A 130 3.95 4.68 -15.18
C ALA A 130 4.52 4.23 -13.82
N VAL A 131 5.84 4.20 -13.72
CA VAL A 131 6.55 3.90 -12.49
C VAL A 131 7.55 5.01 -12.16
N ASN A 132 7.55 5.45 -10.91
CA ASN A 132 8.56 6.33 -10.38
C ASN A 132 9.58 5.53 -9.54
N PRO A 133 10.89 5.80 -9.64
CA PRO A 133 11.93 5.21 -8.78
C PRO A 133 11.68 5.32 -7.26
N ILE A 134 10.84 6.25 -6.81
CA ILE A 134 10.50 6.46 -5.39
C ILE A 134 9.29 5.59 -4.95
N GLY A 135 8.76 4.74 -5.83
CA GLY A 135 7.72 3.76 -5.51
C GLY A 135 6.29 4.26 -5.70
N TYR A 136 6.05 5.01 -6.78
CA TYR A 136 4.71 5.42 -7.22
C TYR A 136 4.33 4.74 -8.52
N TYR A 137 3.08 4.26 -8.61
CA TYR A 137 2.66 3.32 -9.64
C TYR A 137 1.34 3.70 -10.32
N GLY A 138 1.32 3.51 -11.63
CA GLY A 138 0.17 3.61 -12.53
C GLY A 138 -0.43 5.00 -12.69
N ILE A 139 -1.67 5.04 -13.18
CA ILE A 139 -2.29 6.26 -13.70
C ILE A 139 -2.42 7.38 -12.67
N PHE A 140 -2.59 7.01 -11.39
CA PHE A 140 -2.73 7.94 -10.27
C PHE A 140 -1.48 8.08 -9.40
N GLN A 141 -0.35 7.49 -9.81
CA GLN A 141 0.90 7.48 -9.02
C GLN A 141 0.62 7.11 -7.55
N ILE A 142 0.18 5.88 -7.32
CA ILE A 142 -0.15 5.37 -5.98
C ILE A 142 1.13 4.87 -5.31
N ASN A 143 1.34 5.21 -4.03
CA ASN A 143 2.59 4.97 -3.29
C ASN A 143 2.77 3.53 -2.76
N TYR A 144 2.08 2.56 -3.34
CA TYR A 144 2.18 1.13 -3.03
C TYR A 144 1.75 0.30 -4.23
N THR A 145 2.26 -0.93 -4.31
CA THR A 145 1.93 -1.88 -5.37
C THR A 145 0.74 -2.74 -4.99
N PHE A 146 -0.02 -3.17 -6.00
CA PHE A 146 -1.13 -4.12 -5.89
C PHE A 146 -1.26 -4.89 -7.20
N ASP A 147 -1.94 -6.04 -7.16
CA ASP A 147 -2.18 -6.84 -8.36
C ASP A 147 -2.95 -6.02 -9.40
N GLY A 148 -2.43 -5.95 -10.62
CA GLY A 148 -3.01 -5.13 -11.68
C GLY A 148 -2.83 -3.62 -11.48
N TRP A 149 -1.79 -3.17 -10.78
CA TRP A 149 -1.47 -1.74 -10.65
C TRP A 149 -1.34 -1.00 -11.99
N ASP A 150 -0.99 -1.72 -13.05
CA ASP A 150 -0.85 -1.23 -14.42
C ASP A 150 -2.10 -1.44 -15.29
N ASN A 151 -3.17 -2.00 -14.72
CA ASN A 151 -4.49 -2.04 -15.33
C ASN A 151 -5.25 -0.76 -14.95
N PRO A 152 -5.73 0.05 -15.92
CA PRO A 152 -6.36 1.32 -15.61
C PRO A 152 -7.68 1.20 -14.84
N TRP A 153 -8.46 0.12 -14.99
CA TRP A 153 -9.68 -0.11 -14.20
C TRP A 153 -9.32 -0.40 -12.75
N THR A 154 -8.39 -1.33 -12.52
CA THR A 154 -7.96 -1.69 -11.17
C THR A 154 -7.27 -0.52 -10.47
N ASN A 155 -6.40 0.22 -11.18
CA ASN A 155 -5.72 1.38 -10.61
C ASN A 155 -6.71 2.49 -10.25
N ALA A 156 -7.70 2.78 -11.13
CA ALA A 156 -8.74 3.75 -10.84
C ALA A 156 -9.61 3.32 -9.65
N GLU A 157 -9.99 2.04 -9.59
CA GLU A 157 -10.78 1.49 -8.48
C GLU A 157 -10.03 1.60 -7.15
N VAL A 158 -8.75 1.25 -7.12
CA VAL A 158 -7.91 1.38 -5.93
C VAL A 158 -7.76 2.85 -5.53
N ALA A 159 -7.55 3.77 -6.47
CA ALA A 159 -7.51 5.20 -6.18
C ALA A 159 -8.84 5.70 -5.60
N TYR A 160 -9.97 5.24 -6.13
CA TYR A 160 -11.29 5.67 -5.67
C TYR A 160 -11.59 5.19 -4.24
N TYR A 161 -11.49 3.89 -4.00
CA TYR A 161 -11.85 3.31 -2.70
C TYR A 161 -10.82 3.57 -1.60
N ASN A 162 -9.53 3.62 -1.94
CA ASN A 162 -8.46 3.71 -0.93
C ASN A 162 -7.86 5.11 -0.77
N LYS A 163 -8.19 6.08 -1.64
CA LYS A 163 -7.67 7.45 -1.53
C LYS A 163 -8.78 8.48 -1.56
N TYR A 164 -9.60 8.48 -2.60
CA TYR A 164 -10.62 9.51 -2.82
C TYR A 164 -11.75 9.45 -1.78
N LEU A 165 -12.43 8.31 -1.66
CA LEU A 165 -13.59 8.16 -0.77
C LEU A 165 -13.27 8.42 0.69
N PRO A 166 -12.22 7.80 1.29
CA PRO A 166 -11.92 8.03 2.69
C PRO A 166 -11.59 9.48 3.00
N MET A 167 -10.92 10.15 2.06
CA MET A 167 -10.51 11.53 2.25
C MET A 167 -11.66 12.53 2.03
N LEU A 168 -12.59 12.20 1.13
CA LEU A 168 -13.86 12.90 1.00
C LEU A 168 -14.68 12.78 2.29
N GLU A 169 -14.74 11.59 2.89
CA GLU A 169 -15.46 11.37 4.15
C GLU A 169 -14.80 12.09 5.34
N TRP A 170 -13.47 12.04 5.44
CA TRP A 170 -12.73 12.62 6.56
C TRP A 170 -12.64 14.15 6.50
N SER A 171 -12.36 14.72 5.33
CA SER A 171 -12.04 16.15 5.17
C SER A 171 -13.04 16.94 4.31
N GLY A 172 -13.96 16.26 3.62
CA GLY A 172 -14.78 16.87 2.57
C GLY A 172 -14.02 17.09 1.26
N ASP A 173 -12.74 16.73 1.16
CA ASP A 173 -11.88 16.95 0.00
C ASP A 173 -11.19 15.65 -0.44
N GLY A 174 -11.88 14.88 -1.29
CA GLY A 174 -11.36 13.63 -1.86
C GLY A 174 -10.16 13.81 -2.80
N LEU A 175 -9.79 15.04 -3.19
CA LEU A 175 -8.69 15.30 -4.13
C LEU A 175 -7.36 15.58 -3.44
N SER A 176 -7.38 15.81 -2.12
CA SER A 176 -6.19 16.06 -1.32
C SER A 176 -5.10 14.96 -1.30
N PRO A 177 -5.37 13.68 -1.65
CA PRO A 177 -4.30 12.70 -1.87
C PRO A 177 -3.35 13.07 -3.02
N TRP A 178 -3.77 13.95 -3.93
CA TRP A 178 -2.97 14.48 -5.04
C TRP A 178 -2.68 15.97 -4.82
N PRO A 179 -1.80 16.33 -3.87
CA PRO A 179 -1.68 17.70 -3.33
C PRO A 179 -1.23 18.73 -4.37
N VAL A 180 -0.53 18.30 -5.41
CA VAL A 180 -0.07 19.15 -6.52
C VAL A 180 -1.03 19.06 -7.71
N CYS A 181 -1.28 17.85 -8.21
CA CYS A 181 -2.03 17.64 -9.43
C CYS A 181 -3.52 18.01 -9.34
N ARG A 182 -4.11 18.08 -8.13
CA ARG A 182 -5.50 18.53 -7.95
C ARG A 182 -5.80 19.96 -8.40
N TYR A 183 -4.77 20.79 -8.61
CA TYR A 183 -4.92 22.18 -9.04
C TYR A 183 -4.82 22.40 -10.55
N TYR A 184 -4.46 21.37 -11.30
CA TYR A 184 -4.49 21.37 -12.77
C TYR A 184 -5.92 21.08 -13.27
#